data_AF-A0A6H9HM33-F1
#
_entry.id   AF-A0A6H9HM33-F1
#
_cell.length_a   1.000
_cell.length_b   1.000
_cell.length_c   1.000
_cell.angle_alpha   90.00
_cell.angle_beta   90.00
_cell.angle_gamma   90.00
#
_symmetry.space_group_name_H-M   'P 1'
#
loop_
_entity.id
_entity.type
_entity.pdbx_description
1 polymer ?
#
loop_
_entity_poly.entity_id
_entity_poly.type
_entity_poly.pdbx_seq_one_letter_code
_entity_poly.pdbx_strand_id
1 'polypeptide(L)'
;MRDEFQRPGYSRASVILGWLIMALYTVQLALTVRMPRVEKTSLLREQLRGWHYLVGITLFVLLLLRIWRWLREQPAAPAAGMTAAGQAWARTLAFSLYFLLLVIPLLGISQAWTEGLEVHIGPFFDLPALVGENRSGWMFSGYFHSALNFGVLLLTLVTVCSGAWFWLRRGTGLLRAWPPGIGLQAWVAMALNLYAMSTFKEPGNAVPAVGGFLVLSALLFAVGAWLRARRRPRVIATAPAGLLARASAVLVVLVLLGLAAYGPYAMFRVTPWPVGVMVAAPAGVTSHEAPVVQVTVTPETPFERQVKAETYKWCRFCHTVERNAKHLAGPNLYAIFGQRAGTVPNFHYSQAMSEAGRKGLVWDDRTLDAFLANPDKFLPGTSMAISIGPITDPATRAAVINILKKETMPGAEAEAR
;
A
#
# COMPACT_ATOMS: atom_id res chain seq x y z
N MET A 1 -34.70 -24.08 2.27
CA MET A 1 -33.32 -23.63 2.59
C MET A 1 -32.25 -24.03 1.56
N ARG A 2 -32.42 -25.09 0.73
CA ARG A 2 -31.38 -25.50 -0.26
C ARG A 2 -31.25 -24.60 -1.51
N ASP A 3 -32.25 -23.75 -1.81
CA ASP A 3 -32.25 -22.91 -3.03
C ASP A 3 -31.88 -21.44 -2.85
N GLU A 4 -31.80 -20.91 -1.62
CA GLU A 4 -31.44 -19.49 -1.40
C GLU A 4 -29.97 -19.16 -1.70
N PHE A 5 -29.10 -20.17 -1.80
CA PHE A 5 -27.70 -20.00 -2.16
C PHE A 5 -27.42 -20.17 -3.67
N GLN A 6 -28.41 -20.58 -4.48
CA GLN A 6 -28.23 -20.65 -5.93
C GLN A 6 -28.34 -19.25 -6.52
N ARG A 7 -27.19 -18.69 -6.95
CA ARG A 7 -27.18 -17.46 -7.75
C ARG A 7 -27.41 -17.82 -9.22
N PRO A 8 -28.44 -17.27 -9.88
CA PRO A 8 -28.69 -17.52 -11.29
C PRO A 8 -27.41 -17.27 -12.12
N GLY A 9 -27.02 -18.26 -12.93
CA GLY A 9 -25.85 -18.17 -13.81
C GLY A 9 -24.49 -18.46 -13.15
N TYR A 10 -24.43 -18.93 -11.90
CA TYR A 10 -23.20 -19.42 -11.28
C TYR A 10 -23.35 -20.85 -10.77
N SER A 11 -22.36 -21.69 -11.02
CA SER A 11 -22.29 -23.01 -10.39
C SER A 11 -22.04 -22.88 -8.88
N ARG A 12 -22.41 -23.90 -8.10
CA ARG A 12 -22.09 -23.98 -6.66
C ARG A 12 -20.60 -23.82 -6.40
N ALA A 13 -19.76 -24.44 -7.24
CA ALA A 13 -18.31 -24.34 -7.13
C ALA A 13 -17.81 -22.89 -7.31
N SER A 14 -18.34 -22.15 -8.27
CA SER A 14 -17.99 -20.73 -8.45
C SER A 14 -18.45 -19.84 -7.31
N VAL A 15 -19.59 -20.15 -6.70
CA VAL A 15 -20.08 -19.45 -5.50
C VAL A 15 -19.13 -19.68 -4.32
N ILE A 16 -18.79 -20.94 -4.04
CA ILE A 16 -17.85 -21.31 -2.95
C ILE A 16 -16.49 -20.65 -3.18
N LEU A 17 -15.95 -20.77 -4.40
CA LEU A 17 -14.66 -20.18 -4.76
C LEU A 17 -14.64 -18.66 -4.57
N GLY A 18 -15.71 -17.97 -4.96
CA GLY A 18 -15.82 -16.52 -4.75
C GLY A 18 -15.79 -16.11 -3.28
N TRP A 19 -16.48 -16.84 -2.41
CA TRP A 19 -16.47 -16.58 -0.97
C TRP A 19 -15.14 -16.94 -0.30
N LEU A 20 -14.49 -18.03 -0.73
CA LEU A 20 -13.16 -18.40 -0.27
C LEU A 20 -12.12 -17.34 -0.60
N ILE A 21 -12.12 -16.84 -1.85
CA ILE A 21 -11.23 -15.74 -2.28
C ILE A 21 -11.49 -14.48 -1.45
N MET A 22 -12.76 -14.14 -1.19
CA MET A 22 -13.09 -13.00 -0.34
C MET A 22 -12.49 -13.14 1.06
N ALA A 23 -12.68 -14.29 1.71
CA ALA A 23 -12.16 -14.53 3.06
C ALA A 23 -10.63 -14.47 3.12
N LEU A 24 -9.94 -15.13 2.17
CA LEU A 24 -8.48 -15.09 2.08
C LEU A 24 -7.96 -13.68 1.76
N TYR A 25 -8.65 -12.93 0.92
CA TYR A 25 -8.28 -11.54 0.63
C TYR A 25 -8.44 -10.64 1.86
N THR A 26 -9.45 -10.87 2.71
CA THR A 26 -9.57 -10.18 4.00
C THR A 26 -8.38 -10.48 4.91
N VAL A 27 -7.94 -11.74 4.98
CA VAL A 27 -6.73 -12.12 5.72
C VAL A 27 -5.49 -11.45 5.14
N GLN A 28 -5.35 -11.45 3.81
CA GLN A 28 -4.24 -10.78 3.11
C GLN A 28 -4.19 -9.29 3.46
N LEU A 29 -5.34 -8.61 3.45
CA LEU A 29 -5.43 -7.20 3.84
C LEU A 29 -5.02 -6.98 5.30
N ALA A 30 -5.50 -7.80 6.23
CA ALA A 30 -5.11 -7.71 7.64
C ALA A 30 -3.58 -7.85 7.82
N LEU A 31 -2.95 -8.79 7.10
CA LEU A 31 -1.50 -8.95 7.07
C LEU A 31 -0.81 -7.69 6.53
N THR A 32 -1.30 -7.12 5.43
CA THR A 32 -0.73 -5.87 4.85
C THR A 32 -0.89 -4.65 5.74
N VAL A 33 -1.93 -4.60 6.58
CA VAL A 33 -2.11 -3.53 7.56
C VAL A 33 -1.16 -3.71 8.74
N ARG A 34 -1.03 -4.94 9.25
CA ARG A 34 -0.23 -5.21 10.45
C ARG A 34 1.26 -5.14 10.18
N MET A 35 1.71 -5.70 9.06
CA MET A 35 3.12 -5.91 8.75
C MET A 35 3.93 -4.60 8.80
N PRO A 36 3.57 -3.49 8.12
CA PRO A 36 4.29 -2.21 8.16
C PRO A 36 4.44 -1.60 9.56
N ARG A 37 3.60 -2.00 10.51
CA ARG A 37 3.56 -1.49 11.89
C ARG A 37 4.39 -2.33 12.87
N VAL A 38 5.13 -3.33 12.37
CA VAL A 38 6.08 -4.13 13.14
C VAL A 38 7.49 -3.71 12.77
N GLU A 39 8.38 -3.67 13.78
CA GLU A 39 9.81 -3.41 13.63
C GLU A 39 10.43 -4.31 12.56
N LYS A 40 11.19 -3.72 11.64
CA LYS A 40 11.55 -4.35 10.37
C LYS A 40 12.48 -5.56 10.53
N THR A 41 13.30 -5.56 11.58
CA THR A 41 14.28 -6.61 11.91
C THR A 41 13.75 -7.67 12.88
N SER A 42 12.49 -7.56 13.33
CA SER A 42 11.93 -8.51 14.30
C SER A 42 11.48 -9.82 13.67
N LEU A 43 11.54 -10.91 14.45
CA LEU A 43 11.00 -12.23 14.05
C LEU A 43 9.51 -12.18 13.69
N LEU A 44 8.73 -11.36 14.39
CA LEU A 44 7.31 -11.18 14.09
C LEU A 44 7.10 -10.60 12.68
N ARG A 45 7.96 -9.66 12.25
CA ARG A 45 7.88 -9.08 10.90
C ARG A 45 8.13 -10.14 9.83
N GLU A 46 9.11 -11.01 10.07
CA GLU A 46 9.44 -12.12 9.19
C GLU A 46 8.30 -13.14 9.09
N GLN A 47 7.72 -13.55 10.22
CA GLN A 47 6.56 -14.44 10.23
C GLN A 47 5.36 -13.85 9.49
N LEU A 48 5.02 -12.58 9.74
CA LEU A 48 3.92 -11.90 9.03
C LEU A 48 4.17 -11.83 7.52
N ARG A 49 5.42 -11.62 7.11
CA ARG A 49 5.83 -11.64 5.71
C ARG A 49 5.67 -13.03 5.10
N GLY A 50 6.06 -14.09 5.82
CA GLY A 50 5.87 -15.45 5.34
C GLY A 50 4.39 -15.84 5.16
N TRP A 51 3.53 -15.45 6.10
CA TRP A 51 2.08 -15.61 5.95
C TRP A 51 1.51 -14.79 4.79
N HIS A 52 2.02 -13.58 4.57
CA HIS A 52 1.62 -12.73 3.43
C HIS A 52 1.97 -13.37 2.08
N TYR A 53 3.11 -14.05 1.98
CA TYR A 53 3.50 -14.80 0.78
C TYR A 53 2.59 -16.01 0.55
N LEU A 54 2.38 -16.83 1.59
CA LEU A 54 1.53 -18.02 1.50
C LEU A 54 0.10 -17.67 1.08
N VAL A 55 -0.53 -16.70 1.75
CA VAL A 55 -1.91 -16.29 1.43
C VAL A 55 -1.96 -15.64 0.05
N GLY A 56 -0.96 -14.85 -0.34
CA GLY A 56 -0.84 -14.26 -1.67
C GLY A 56 -0.75 -15.29 -2.80
N ILE A 57 0.08 -16.32 -2.66
CA ILE A 57 0.21 -17.41 -3.64
C ILE A 57 -1.06 -18.26 -3.69
N THR A 58 -1.67 -18.53 -2.53
CA THR A 58 -2.95 -19.25 -2.48
C THR A 58 -4.03 -18.48 -3.23
N LEU A 59 -4.12 -17.16 -3.02
CA LEU A 59 -5.02 -16.28 -3.76
C LEU A 59 -4.74 -16.31 -5.27
N PHE A 60 -3.48 -16.28 -5.68
CA PHE A 60 -3.09 -16.38 -7.09
C PHE A 60 -3.66 -17.64 -7.76
N VAL A 61 -3.46 -18.81 -7.16
CA VAL A 61 -3.97 -20.10 -7.69
C VAL A 61 -5.50 -20.11 -7.75
N LEU A 62 -6.16 -19.66 -6.69
CA LEU A 62 -7.62 -19.61 -6.65
C LEU A 62 -8.20 -18.61 -7.66
N LEU A 63 -7.52 -17.49 -7.91
CA LEU A 63 -7.92 -16.49 -8.89
C LEU A 63 -7.77 -17.01 -10.33
N LEU A 64 -6.73 -17.77 -10.64
CA LEU A 64 -6.61 -18.46 -11.93
C LEU A 64 -7.82 -19.37 -12.18
N LEU A 65 -8.15 -20.22 -11.18
CA LEU A 65 -9.33 -21.07 -11.25
C LEU A 65 -10.61 -20.25 -11.38
N ARG A 66 -10.72 -19.14 -10.64
CA ARG A 66 -11.90 -18.28 -10.63
C ARG A 66 -12.14 -17.60 -11.97
N ILE A 67 -11.09 -17.11 -12.62
CA ILE A 67 -11.14 -16.50 -13.95
C ILE A 67 -11.44 -17.56 -15.00
N TRP A 68 -10.80 -18.74 -14.94
CA TRP A 68 -11.09 -19.85 -15.85
C TRP A 68 -12.56 -20.28 -15.79
N ARG A 69 -13.11 -20.48 -14.58
CA ARG A 69 -14.54 -20.77 -14.38
C ARG A 69 -15.42 -19.63 -14.87
N TRP A 70 -15.03 -18.38 -14.56
CA TRP A 70 -15.76 -17.20 -15.01
C TRP A 70 -15.95 -17.19 -16.52
N LEU A 71 -14.89 -17.48 -17.29
CA LEU A 71 -14.92 -17.47 -18.76
C LEU A 71 -15.82 -18.58 -19.32
N ARG A 72 -15.89 -19.74 -18.66
CA ARG A 72 -16.75 -20.86 -19.05
C ARG A 72 -18.22 -20.69 -18.68
N GLU A 73 -18.50 -19.96 -17.61
CA GLU A 73 -19.87 -19.74 -17.10
C GLU A 73 -20.54 -18.48 -17.72
N GLN A 74 -20.02 -17.97 -18.85
CA GLN A 74 -20.63 -16.83 -19.56
C GLN A 74 -21.67 -17.24 -20.61
N PRO A 75 -22.76 -16.46 -20.76
CA PRO A 75 -23.10 -15.24 -20.01
C PRO A 75 -23.82 -15.54 -18.68
N ALA A 76 -23.31 -15.01 -17.57
CA ALA A 76 -24.04 -15.04 -16.30
C ALA A 76 -25.31 -14.17 -16.38
N ALA A 77 -26.42 -14.66 -15.83
CA ALA A 77 -27.71 -13.97 -15.85
C ALA A 77 -27.59 -12.55 -15.25
N PRO A 78 -28.27 -11.54 -15.84
CA PRO A 78 -28.34 -10.20 -15.27
C PRO A 78 -28.91 -10.22 -13.86
N ALA A 79 -28.32 -9.45 -12.95
CA ALA A 79 -28.95 -9.24 -11.66
C ALA A 79 -30.27 -8.49 -11.86
N ALA A 80 -31.32 -8.94 -11.18
CA ALA A 80 -32.65 -8.34 -11.28
C ALA A 80 -32.59 -6.83 -11.02
N GLY A 81 -33.23 -6.04 -11.90
CA GLY A 81 -33.27 -4.58 -11.82
C GLY A 81 -32.04 -3.85 -12.40
N MET A 82 -31.03 -4.57 -12.91
CA MET A 82 -29.89 -3.95 -13.58
C MET A 82 -30.12 -3.73 -15.08
N THR A 83 -29.58 -2.63 -15.60
CA THR A 83 -29.47 -2.41 -17.05
C THR A 83 -28.28 -3.16 -17.61
N ALA A 84 -28.28 -3.38 -18.93
CA ALA A 84 -27.16 -3.95 -19.67
C ALA A 84 -25.83 -3.22 -19.39
N ALA A 85 -25.86 -1.88 -19.48
CA ALA A 85 -24.70 -1.03 -19.20
C ALA A 85 -24.22 -1.15 -17.74
N GLY A 86 -25.15 -1.17 -16.77
CA GLY A 86 -24.81 -1.36 -15.36
C GLY A 86 -24.18 -2.72 -15.10
N GLN A 87 -24.66 -3.78 -15.77
CA GLN A 87 -24.09 -5.11 -15.64
C GLN A 87 -22.70 -5.19 -16.29
N ALA A 88 -22.51 -4.58 -17.46
CA ALA A 88 -21.19 -4.47 -18.10
C ALA A 88 -20.19 -3.73 -17.21
N TRP A 89 -20.62 -2.64 -16.58
CA TRP A 89 -19.81 -1.88 -15.61
C TRP A 89 -19.38 -2.74 -14.41
N ALA A 90 -20.33 -3.37 -13.71
CA ALA A 90 -20.04 -4.20 -12.54
C ALA A 90 -19.08 -5.35 -12.88
N ARG A 91 -19.26 -5.97 -14.05
CA ARG A 91 -18.40 -7.06 -14.53
C ARG A 91 -17.00 -6.58 -14.91
N THR A 92 -16.89 -5.39 -15.50
CA THR A 92 -15.60 -4.79 -15.84
C THR A 92 -14.80 -4.50 -14.57
N LEU A 93 -15.44 -3.91 -13.54
CA LEU A 93 -14.82 -3.71 -12.23
C LEU A 93 -14.39 -5.04 -11.59
N ALA A 94 -15.26 -6.06 -11.59
CA ALA A 94 -14.96 -7.37 -11.01
C ALA A 94 -13.76 -8.04 -11.69
N PHE A 95 -13.74 -8.05 -13.03
CA PHE A 95 -12.63 -8.61 -13.79
C PHE A 95 -11.34 -7.86 -13.51
N SER A 96 -11.39 -6.52 -13.48
CA SER A 96 -10.22 -5.69 -13.21
C SER A 96 -9.65 -5.97 -11.82
N LEU A 97 -10.51 -6.07 -10.79
CA LEU A 97 -10.08 -6.45 -9.44
C LEU A 97 -9.40 -7.83 -9.42
N TYR A 98 -9.98 -8.84 -10.07
CA TYR A 98 -9.35 -10.15 -10.15
C TYR A 98 -8.02 -10.12 -10.90
N PHE A 99 -7.94 -9.37 -12.01
CA PHE A 99 -6.72 -9.24 -12.78
C PHE A 99 -5.61 -8.56 -11.97
N LEU A 100 -5.89 -7.46 -11.28
CA LEU A 100 -4.90 -6.81 -10.41
C LEU A 100 -4.42 -7.76 -9.31
N LEU A 101 -5.34 -8.45 -8.62
CA LEU A 101 -4.99 -9.40 -7.55
C LEU A 101 -4.21 -10.61 -8.07
N LEU A 102 -4.31 -10.94 -9.36
CA LEU A 102 -3.50 -11.97 -10.00
C LEU A 102 -2.06 -11.49 -10.28
N VAL A 103 -1.87 -10.23 -10.67
CA VAL A 103 -0.56 -9.68 -11.03
C VAL A 103 0.26 -9.27 -9.79
N ILE A 104 -0.39 -8.77 -8.75
CA ILE A 104 0.26 -8.27 -7.53
C ILE A 104 1.23 -9.29 -6.90
N PRO A 105 0.87 -10.58 -6.69
CA PRO A 105 1.79 -11.58 -6.13
C PRO A 105 3.06 -11.79 -6.96
N LEU A 106 2.95 -11.74 -8.30
CA LEU A 106 4.11 -11.90 -9.19
C LEU A 106 5.12 -10.75 -9.00
N LEU A 107 4.62 -9.51 -8.90
CA LEU A 107 5.46 -8.36 -8.61
C LEU A 107 6.04 -8.42 -7.18
N GLY A 108 5.30 -8.97 -6.21
CA GLY A 108 5.77 -9.12 -4.84
C GLY A 108 6.91 -10.13 -4.70
N ILE A 109 6.82 -11.29 -5.38
CA ILE A 109 7.90 -12.28 -5.44
C ILE A 109 9.10 -11.71 -6.19
N SER A 110 8.87 -11.06 -7.35
CA SER A 110 9.92 -10.38 -8.11
C SER A 110 10.66 -9.34 -7.27
N GLN A 111 9.92 -8.55 -6.48
CA GLN A 111 10.52 -7.59 -5.55
C GLN A 111 11.38 -8.29 -4.49
N ALA A 112 10.89 -9.37 -3.87
CA ALA A 112 11.64 -10.11 -2.85
C ALA A 112 12.94 -10.69 -3.41
N TRP A 113 12.90 -11.34 -4.58
CA TRP A 113 14.09 -11.92 -5.19
C TRP A 113 15.10 -10.87 -5.65
N THR A 114 14.64 -9.78 -6.27
CA THR A 114 15.54 -8.67 -6.66
C THR A 114 16.10 -7.90 -5.46
N GLU A 115 15.52 -8.10 -4.26
CA GLU A 115 16.07 -7.64 -2.99
C GLU A 115 17.11 -8.60 -2.38
N GLY A 116 17.26 -9.82 -2.93
CA GLY A 116 18.10 -10.88 -2.39
C GLY A 116 17.44 -11.68 -1.25
N LEU A 117 16.11 -11.61 -1.12
CA LEU A 117 15.38 -12.30 -0.06
C LEU A 117 14.91 -13.67 -0.51
N GLU A 118 15.05 -14.65 0.39
CA GLU A 118 14.30 -15.89 0.32
C GLU A 118 12.81 -15.64 0.62
N VAL A 119 11.95 -16.34 -0.11
CA VAL A 119 10.50 -16.22 0.05
C VAL A 119 10.01 -17.39 0.90
N HIS A 120 9.91 -17.15 2.21
CA HIS A 120 9.41 -18.12 3.18
C HIS A 120 7.89 -18.32 3.04
N ILE A 121 7.44 -19.49 2.63
CA ILE A 121 6.01 -19.79 2.42
C ILE A 121 5.40 -20.31 3.71
N GLY A 122 5.02 -19.37 4.58
CA GLY A 122 4.50 -19.69 5.91
C GLY A 122 5.43 -20.66 6.66
N PRO A 123 4.91 -21.68 7.35
CA PRO A 123 5.72 -22.68 8.03
C PRO A 123 6.15 -23.87 7.13
N PHE A 124 5.98 -23.78 5.80
CA PHE A 124 6.03 -24.97 4.94
C PHE A 124 7.37 -25.17 4.23
N PHE A 125 7.84 -24.19 3.47
CA PHE A 125 9.09 -24.27 2.70
C PHE A 125 9.55 -22.90 2.24
N ASP A 126 10.81 -22.82 1.83
CA ASP A 126 11.45 -21.60 1.35
C ASP A 126 11.68 -21.67 -0.16
N LEU A 127 11.41 -20.57 -0.85
CA LEU A 127 11.74 -20.41 -2.26
C LEU A 127 13.01 -19.56 -2.37
N PRO A 128 14.13 -20.12 -2.86
CA PRO A 128 15.36 -19.35 -3.04
C PRO A 128 15.18 -18.28 -4.11
N ALA A 129 15.99 -17.22 -4.04
CA ALA A 129 15.98 -16.18 -5.06
C ALA A 129 16.44 -16.75 -6.41
N LEU A 130 15.55 -16.68 -7.41
CA LEU A 130 15.85 -17.16 -8.77
C LEU A 130 16.60 -16.13 -9.62
N VAL A 131 16.71 -14.90 -9.12
CA VAL A 131 17.44 -13.80 -9.76
C VAL A 131 18.36 -13.16 -8.73
N GLY A 132 19.49 -12.61 -9.19
CA GLY A 132 20.41 -11.89 -8.32
C GLY A 132 19.86 -10.55 -7.83
N GLU A 133 20.50 -10.00 -6.79
CA GLU A 133 20.19 -8.67 -6.28
C GLU A 133 20.28 -7.62 -7.39
N ASN A 134 19.22 -6.83 -7.53
CA ASN A 134 19.12 -5.79 -8.54
C ASN A 134 18.25 -4.65 -8.05
N ARG A 135 18.88 -3.54 -7.68
CA ARG A 135 18.18 -2.37 -7.15
C ARG A 135 17.13 -1.81 -8.11
N SER A 136 17.43 -1.73 -9.41
CA SER A 136 16.47 -1.24 -10.40
C SER A 136 15.28 -2.18 -10.52
N GLY A 137 15.51 -3.49 -10.48
CA GLY A 137 14.46 -4.50 -10.47
C GLY A 137 13.59 -4.43 -9.20
N TRP A 138 14.21 -4.21 -8.05
CA TRP A 138 13.54 -4.03 -6.76
C TRP A 138 12.67 -2.76 -6.75
N MET A 139 13.21 -1.63 -7.23
CA MET A 139 12.46 -0.37 -7.36
C MET A 139 11.27 -0.51 -8.30
N PHE A 140 11.48 -1.10 -9.48
CA PHE A 140 10.41 -1.31 -10.46
C PHE A 140 9.31 -2.21 -9.89
N SER A 141 9.69 -3.40 -9.40
CA SER A 141 8.74 -4.39 -8.90
C SER A 141 7.97 -3.85 -7.69
N GLY A 142 8.67 -3.20 -6.75
CA GLY A 142 8.06 -2.59 -5.58
C GLY A 142 7.13 -1.43 -5.93
N TYR A 143 7.54 -0.55 -6.85
CA TYR A 143 6.72 0.57 -7.31
C TYR A 143 5.41 0.06 -7.91
N PHE A 144 5.48 -0.90 -8.84
CA PHE A 144 4.29 -1.40 -9.50
C PHE A 144 3.46 -2.31 -8.57
N HIS A 145 4.07 -3.06 -7.65
CA HIS A 145 3.34 -3.78 -6.60
C HIS A 145 2.50 -2.80 -5.78
N SER A 146 3.06 -1.66 -5.35
CA SER A 146 2.30 -0.61 -4.66
C SER A 146 1.26 0.06 -5.55
N ALA A 147 1.60 0.41 -6.80
CA ALA A 147 0.69 1.06 -7.75
C ALA A 147 -0.56 0.21 -8.03
N LEU A 148 -0.40 -1.10 -8.23
CA LEU A 148 -1.55 -1.99 -8.43
C LEU A 148 -2.42 -2.07 -7.17
N ASN A 149 -1.85 -2.00 -5.97
CA ASN A 149 -2.62 -1.92 -4.72
C ASN A 149 -3.40 -0.59 -4.60
N PHE A 150 -2.84 0.54 -5.03
CA PHE A 150 -3.62 1.79 -5.20
C PHE A 150 -4.75 1.59 -6.22
N GLY A 151 -4.52 0.82 -7.28
CA GLY A 151 -5.54 0.46 -8.27
C GLY A 151 -6.68 -0.34 -7.63
N VAL A 152 -6.35 -1.34 -6.82
CA VAL A 152 -7.33 -2.12 -6.06
C VAL A 152 -8.11 -1.22 -5.10
N LEU A 153 -7.47 -0.27 -4.41
CA LEU A 153 -8.14 0.70 -3.55
C LEU A 153 -9.15 1.56 -4.32
N LEU A 154 -8.75 2.17 -5.43
CA LEU A 154 -9.64 3.01 -6.25
C LEU A 154 -10.80 2.20 -6.84
N LEU A 155 -10.53 1.01 -7.38
CA LEU A 155 -11.58 0.13 -7.91
C LEU A 155 -12.53 -0.37 -6.82
N THR A 156 -12.01 -0.60 -5.60
CA THR A 156 -12.82 -0.94 -4.42
C THR A 156 -13.75 0.20 -4.04
N LEU A 157 -13.25 1.44 -3.98
CA LEU A 157 -14.06 2.64 -3.74
C LEU A 157 -15.18 2.77 -4.76
N VAL A 158 -14.80 2.70 -6.04
CA VAL A 158 -15.74 2.80 -7.16
C VAL A 158 -16.78 1.68 -7.13
N THR A 159 -16.40 0.47 -6.71
CA THR A 159 -17.32 -0.67 -6.53
C THR A 159 -18.33 -0.40 -5.41
N VAL A 160 -17.89 0.10 -4.25
CA VAL A 160 -18.77 0.45 -3.13
C VAL A 160 -19.73 1.60 -3.51
N CYS A 161 -19.22 2.66 -4.14
CA CYS A 161 -20.04 3.78 -4.63
C CYS A 161 -21.06 3.32 -5.67
N SER A 162 -20.64 2.46 -6.61
CA SER A 162 -21.53 1.89 -7.62
C SER A 162 -22.61 1.02 -6.99
N GLY A 163 -22.28 0.23 -5.96
CA GLY A 163 -23.24 -0.57 -5.21
C GLY A 163 -24.25 0.28 -4.45
N ALA A 164 -23.83 1.36 -3.82
CA ALA A 164 -24.74 2.33 -3.19
C ALA A 164 -25.66 2.97 -4.24
N TRP A 165 -25.13 3.37 -5.39
CA TRP A 165 -25.93 3.93 -6.47
C TRP A 165 -26.94 2.92 -7.03
N PHE A 166 -26.53 1.67 -7.30
CA PHE A 166 -27.42 0.60 -7.73
C PHE A 166 -28.50 0.31 -6.70
N TRP A 167 -28.17 0.31 -5.41
CA TRP A 167 -29.13 0.11 -4.35
C TRP A 167 -30.19 1.22 -4.35
N LEU A 168 -29.76 2.48 -4.32
CA LEU A 168 -30.65 3.64 -4.25
C LEU A 168 -31.48 3.86 -5.53
N ARG A 169 -30.95 3.53 -6.71
CA ARG A 169 -31.63 3.78 -8.00
C ARG A 169 -32.40 2.57 -8.52
N ARG A 170 -31.89 1.37 -8.28
CA ARG A 170 -32.37 0.14 -8.92
C ARG A 170 -32.84 -0.93 -7.93
N GLY A 171 -32.59 -0.77 -6.63
CA GLY A 171 -32.91 -1.79 -5.63
C GLY A 171 -32.01 -3.03 -5.72
N THR A 172 -30.90 -2.95 -6.45
CA THR A 172 -29.92 -4.03 -6.59
C THR A 172 -28.72 -3.71 -5.69
N GLY A 173 -28.63 -4.38 -4.54
CA GLY A 173 -27.54 -4.16 -3.58
C GLY A 173 -26.20 -4.75 -4.03
N LEU A 174 -25.13 -4.31 -3.36
CA LEU A 174 -23.74 -4.68 -3.62
C LEU A 174 -23.51 -6.20 -3.73
N LEU A 175 -24.14 -6.99 -2.84
CA LEU A 175 -24.03 -8.44 -2.86
C LEU A 175 -24.63 -9.08 -4.11
N ARG A 176 -25.68 -8.50 -4.71
CA ARG A 176 -26.37 -9.05 -5.88
C ARG A 176 -25.84 -8.50 -7.20
N ALA A 177 -25.41 -7.25 -7.23
CA ALA A 177 -24.93 -6.58 -8.43
C ALA A 177 -23.56 -7.13 -8.91
N TRP A 178 -22.79 -7.73 -8.00
CA TRP A 178 -21.51 -8.34 -8.31
C TRP A 178 -21.52 -9.87 -8.20
N PRO A 179 -20.56 -10.53 -8.86
CA PRO A 179 -20.27 -11.95 -8.68
C PRO A 179 -20.10 -12.34 -7.21
N PRO A 180 -20.31 -13.64 -6.86
CA PRO A 180 -20.08 -14.13 -5.51
C PRO A 180 -18.75 -13.66 -4.92
N GLY A 181 -18.78 -13.18 -3.67
CA GLY A 181 -17.60 -12.67 -2.96
C GLY A 181 -17.32 -11.18 -3.19
N ILE A 182 -17.23 -10.71 -4.44
CA ILE A 182 -16.70 -9.37 -4.78
C ILE A 182 -17.41 -8.22 -4.05
N GLY A 183 -18.74 -8.26 -3.98
CA GLY A 183 -19.48 -7.19 -3.33
C GLY A 183 -19.10 -7.03 -1.86
N LEU A 184 -19.11 -8.12 -1.08
CA LEU A 184 -18.69 -8.09 0.32
C LEU A 184 -17.20 -7.79 0.46
N GLN A 185 -16.38 -8.36 -0.43
CA GLN A 185 -14.94 -8.11 -0.48
C GLN A 185 -14.65 -6.61 -0.57
N ALA A 186 -15.31 -5.89 -1.49
CA ALA A 186 -15.10 -4.47 -1.66
C ALA A 186 -15.52 -3.66 -0.41
N TRP A 187 -16.63 -4.04 0.23
CA TRP A 187 -17.09 -3.36 1.44
C TRP A 187 -16.14 -3.58 2.64
N VAL A 188 -15.73 -4.82 2.89
CA VAL A 188 -14.76 -5.16 3.95
C VAL A 188 -13.40 -4.53 3.67
N ALA A 189 -12.94 -4.59 2.41
CA ALA A 189 -11.69 -3.97 2.00
C ALA A 189 -11.72 -2.45 2.19
N MET A 190 -12.84 -1.79 1.91
CA MET A 190 -12.97 -0.36 2.16
C MET A 190 -12.82 -0.03 3.66
N ALA A 191 -13.51 -0.78 4.54
CA ALA A 191 -13.38 -0.59 5.98
C ALA A 191 -11.94 -0.78 6.49
N LEU A 192 -11.25 -1.83 6.02
CA LEU A 192 -9.86 -2.09 6.38
C LEU A 192 -8.90 -1.05 5.82
N ASN A 193 -9.12 -0.54 4.60
CA ASN A 193 -8.29 0.53 4.04
C ASN A 193 -8.51 1.85 4.77
N LEU A 194 -9.74 2.18 5.16
CA LEU A 194 -10.02 3.35 6.00
C LEU A 194 -9.31 3.24 7.35
N TYR A 195 -9.38 2.08 8.01
CA TYR A 195 -8.59 1.81 9.21
C TYR A 195 -7.08 1.99 8.95
N ALA A 196 -6.57 1.40 7.87
CA ALA A 196 -5.15 1.43 7.55
C ALA A 196 -4.64 2.85 7.32
N MET A 197 -5.40 3.68 6.59
CA MET A 197 -5.04 5.05 6.25
C MET A 197 -5.24 6.00 7.44
N SER A 198 -6.34 5.88 8.19
CA SER A 198 -6.61 6.78 9.31
C SER A 198 -5.64 6.57 10.47
N THR A 199 -5.26 5.32 10.72
CA THR A 199 -4.32 4.96 11.80
C THR A 199 -2.86 5.05 11.42
N PHE A 200 -2.55 5.39 10.17
CA PHE A 200 -1.16 5.42 9.70
C PHE A 200 -0.35 6.52 10.39
N LYS A 201 -0.96 7.70 10.58
CA LYS A 201 -0.36 8.85 11.25
C LYS A 201 -0.65 8.86 12.75
N GLU A 202 -1.90 8.58 13.11
CA GLU A 202 -2.40 8.70 14.48
C GLU A 202 -3.28 7.49 14.81
N PRO A 203 -2.86 6.60 15.74
CA PRO A 203 -3.61 5.39 16.06
C PRO A 203 -5.06 5.64 16.51
N GLY A 204 -5.35 6.79 17.12
CA GLY A 204 -6.68 7.17 17.63
C GLY A 204 -7.75 7.38 16.55
N ASN A 205 -7.37 7.58 15.29
CA ASN A 205 -8.30 7.93 14.21
C ASN A 205 -9.04 6.71 13.60
N ALA A 206 -8.86 5.50 14.15
CA ALA A 206 -9.56 4.29 13.71
C ALA A 206 -11.09 4.42 13.84
N VAL A 207 -11.54 4.76 15.05
CA VAL A 207 -12.97 4.78 15.43
C VAL A 207 -13.78 5.76 14.59
N PRO A 208 -13.41 7.06 14.47
CA PRO A 208 -14.20 7.99 13.66
C PRO A 208 -14.24 7.59 12.18
N ALA A 209 -13.13 7.10 11.61
CA ALA A 209 -13.07 6.74 10.20
C ALA A 209 -13.90 5.50 9.85
N VAL A 210 -13.70 4.40 10.58
CA VAL A 210 -14.43 3.15 10.33
C VAL A 210 -15.88 3.28 10.81
N GLY A 211 -16.11 3.87 11.98
CA GLY A 211 -17.45 4.10 12.53
C GLY A 211 -18.30 4.97 11.60
N GLY A 212 -17.74 6.06 11.07
CA GLY A 212 -18.42 6.90 10.08
C GLY A 212 -18.80 6.14 8.81
N PHE A 213 -17.91 5.28 8.30
CA PHE A 213 -18.21 4.42 7.14
C PHE A 213 -19.33 3.41 7.41
N LEU A 214 -19.35 2.80 8.60
CA LEU A 214 -20.41 1.86 9.00
C LEU A 214 -21.76 2.57 9.13
N VAL A 215 -21.79 3.74 9.78
CA VAL A 215 -23.00 4.57 9.91
C VAL A 215 -23.52 4.99 8.53
N LEU A 216 -22.65 5.49 7.66
CA LEU A 216 -23.02 5.86 6.29
C LEU A 216 -23.57 4.67 5.51
N SER A 217 -22.93 3.49 5.63
CA SER A 217 -23.40 2.25 5.00
C SER A 217 -24.80 1.86 5.49
N ALA A 218 -25.07 1.97 6.79
CA ALA A 218 -26.38 1.68 7.39
C ALA A 218 -27.46 2.67 6.92
N LEU A 219 -27.15 3.98 6.88
CA LEU A 219 -28.05 5.01 6.39
C LEU A 219 -28.40 4.79 4.91
N LEU A 220 -27.41 4.53 4.05
CA LEU A 220 -27.63 4.23 2.64
C LEU A 220 -28.48 2.97 2.46
N PHE A 221 -28.25 1.95 3.30
CA PHE A 221 -29.08 0.75 3.30
C PHE A 221 -30.54 1.06 3.65
N ALA A 222 -30.78 1.77 4.76
CA ALA A 222 -32.11 2.14 5.23
C ALA A 222 -32.87 3.00 4.21
N VAL A 223 -32.22 4.02 3.65
CA VAL A 223 -32.82 4.89 2.62
C VAL A 223 -33.18 4.08 1.37
N GLY A 224 -32.29 3.21 0.89
CA GLY A 224 -32.62 2.39 -0.29
C GLY A 224 -33.69 1.35 -0.02
N ALA A 225 -33.79 0.80 1.19
CA ALA A 225 -34.88 -0.09 1.60
C ALA A 225 -36.22 0.66 1.57
N TRP A 226 -36.26 1.87 2.15
CA TRP A 226 -37.42 2.76 2.11
C TRP A 226 -37.83 3.14 0.68
N LEU A 227 -36.86 3.51 -0.16
CA LEU A 227 -37.12 3.80 -1.58
C LEU A 227 -37.67 2.58 -2.33
N ARG A 228 -37.13 1.40 -2.07
CA ARG A 228 -37.55 0.15 -2.72
C ARG A 228 -38.97 -0.24 -2.32
N ALA A 229 -39.35 -0.05 -1.06
CA ALA A 229 -40.72 -0.30 -0.59
C ALA A 229 -41.75 0.62 -1.28
N ARG A 230 -41.34 1.82 -1.69
CA ARG A 230 -42.22 2.82 -2.34
C ARG A 230 -42.23 2.77 -3.87
N ARG A 231 -41.28 2.08 -4.49
CA ARG A 231 -41.16 2.02 -5.96
C ARG A 231 -41.79 0.75 -6.50
N ARG A 232 -42.59 0.88 -7.56
CA ARG A 232 -43.02 -0.28 -8.36
C ARG A 232 -41.79 -0.96 -8.99
N PRO A 233 -41.72 -2.30 -9.01
CA PRO A 233 -40.65 -3.01 -9.68
C PRO A 233 -40.61 -2.62 -11.16
N ARG A 234 -39.48 -2.08 -11.61
CA ARG A 234 -39.27 -1.74 -13.03
C ARG A 234 -38.82 -3.01 -13.76
N VAL A 235 -39.60 -3.44 -14.74
CA VAL A 235 -39.16 -4.43 -15.72
C VAL A 235 -38.15 -3.74 -16.64
N ILE A 236 -36.92 -4.23 -16.69
CA ILE A 236 -35.87 -3.71 -17.55
C ILE A 236 -35.56 -4.77 -18.59
N ALA A 237 -35.70 -4.42 -19.87
CA ALA A 237 -35.30 -5.30 -20.97
C ALA A 237 -33.81 -5.62 -20.89
N THR A 238 -33.48 -6.91 -20.91
CA THR A 238 -32.11 -7.43 -20.80
C THR A 238 -31.49 -7.60 -22.19
N ALA A 239 -31.32 -6.50 -22.92
CA ALA A 239 -30.46 -6.54 -24.11
C ALA A 239 -28.97 -6.64 -23.67
N PRO A 240 -28.07 -7.23 -24.48
CA PRO A 240 -26.64 -7.14 -24.21
C PRO A 240 -26.17 -5.69 -24.24
N ALA A 241 -25.13 -5.37 -23.45
CA ALA A 241 -24.58 -4.02 -23.45
C ALA A 241 -23.96 -3.70 -24.81
N GLY A 242 -24.36 -2.58 -25.42
CA GLY A 242 -23.75 -2.09 -26.65
C GLY A 242 -22.24 -1.82 -26.48
N LEU A 243 -21.52 -1.80 -27.61
CA LEU A 243 -20.07 -1.59 -27.65
C LEU A 243 -19.64 -0.35 -26.87
N LEU A 244 -20.34 0.77 -27.04
CA LEU A 244 -20.03 2.04 -26.36
C LEU A 244 -20.02 1.87 -24.84
N ALA A 245 -21.03 1.23 -24.24
CA ALA A 245 -21.10 1.04 -22.79
C ALA A 245 -19.94 0.18 -22.26
N ARG A 246 -19.53 -0.85 -23.02
CA ARG A 246 -18.39 -1.71 -22.67
C ARG A 246 -17.06 -0.96 -22.80
N ALA A 247 -16.89 -0.21 -23.89
CA ALA A 247 -15.71 0.61 -24.13
C ALA A 247 -15.55 1.71 -23.08
N SER A 248 -16.64 2.41 -22.72
CA SER A 248 -16.62 3.43 -21.65
C SER A 248 -16.25 2.82 -20.29
N ALA A 249 -16.77 1.64 -19.95
CA ALA A 249 -16.42 0.97 -18.70
C ALA A 249 -14.92 0.64 -18.62
N VAL A 250 -14.36 0.12 -19.71
CA VAL A 250 -12.92 -0.17 -19.82
C VAL A 250 -12.10 1.11 -19.74
N LEU A 251 -12.48 2.15 -20.48
CA LEU A 251 -11.78 3.44 -20.47
C LEU A 251 -11.73 4.05 -19.07
N VAL A 252 -12.84 4.06 -18.33
CA VAL A 252 -12.88 4.57 -16.95
C VAL A 252 -11.94 3.76 -16.05
N VAL A 253 -11.93 2.42 -16.18
CA VAL A 253 -10.96 1.60 -15.43
C VAL A 253 -9.53 1.97 -15.79
N LEU A 254 -9.19 2.11 -17.07
CA LEU A 254 -7.85 2.48 -17.51
C LEU A 254 -7.41 3.85 -16.95
N VAL A 255 -8.31 4.83 -16.93
CA VAL A 255 -8.06 6.14 -16.31
C VAL A 255 -7.79 5.98 -14.81
N LEU A 256 -8.59 5.18 -14.09
CA LEU A 256 -8.37 4.91 -12.67
C LEU A 256 -7.03 4.21 -12.43
N LEU A 257 -6.63 3.28 -13.30
CA LEU A 257 -5.32 2.61 -13.21
C LEU A 257 -4.16 3.57 -13.52
N GLY A 258 -4.34 4.50 -14.46
CA GLY A 258 -3.36 5.57 -14.71
C GLY A 258 -3.18 6.49 -13.50
N LEU A 259 -4.28 6.87 -12.85
CA LEU A 259 -4.23 7.63 -11.59
C LEU A 259 -3.58 6.81 -10.46
N ALA A 260 -3.91 5.53 -10.34
CA ALA A 260 -3.30 4.64 -9.37
C ALA A 260 -1.79 4.45 -9.58
N ALA A 261 -1.34 4.44 -10.84
CA ALA A 261 0.07 4.35 -11.19
C ALA A 261 0.89 5.54 -10.68
N TYR A 262 0.26 6.71 -10.45
CA TYR A 262 0.89 7.87 -9.80
C TYR A 262 0.87 7.82 -8.26
N GLY A 263 0.06 6.93 -7.68
CA GLY A 263 -0.16 6.82 -6.22
C GLY A 263 1.13 6.68 -5.39
N PRO A 264 2.06 5.76 -5.72
CA PRO A 264 3.30 5.62 -4.96
C PRO A 264 4.18 6.89 -5.00
N TYR A 265 4.26 7.57 -6.14
CA TYR A 265 4.96 8.85 -6.24
C TYR A 265 4.26 9.94 -5.42
N ALA A 266 2.94 10.07 -5.54
CA ALA A 266 2.17 11.07 -4.79
C ALA A 266 2.30 10.89 -3.27
N MET A 267 2.35 9.65 -2.79
CA MET A 267 2.39 9.35 -1.36
C MET A 267 3.81 9.31 -0.78
N PHE A 268 4.78 8.77 -1.52
CA PHE A 268 6.12 8.47 -1.00
C PHE A 268 7.26 9.10 -1.80
N ARG A 269 6.97 9.81 -2.90
CA ARG A 269 7.96 10.41 -3.84
C ARG A 269 8.98 9.44 -4.40
N VAL A 270 8.62 8.16 -4.43
CA VAL A 270 9.42 7.11 -5.07
C VAL A 270 9.08 7.05 -6.56
N THR A 271 10.03 6.62 -7.37
CA THR A 271 9.86 6.38 -8.81
C THR A 271 10.17 4.92 -9.14
N PRO A 272 9.68 4.38 -10.28
CA PRO A 272 9.95 2.99 -10.65
C PRO A 272 11.40 2.73 -11.09
N TRP A 273 12.19 3.80 -11.27
CA TRP A 273 13.58 3.74 -11.67
C TRP A 273 14.42 4.71 -10.83
N PRO A 274 15.72 4.45 -10.66
CA PRO A 274 16.63 5.41 -10.07
C PRO A 274 16.70 6.67 -10.95
N VAL A 275 16.33 7.82 -10.40
CA VAL A 275 16.36 9.11 -11.09
C VAL A 275 17.02 10.15 -10.18
N GLY A 276 17.80 11.04 -10.78
CA GLY A 276 18.45 12.13 -10.06
C GLY A 276 19.97 12.09 -10.16
N VAL A 277 20.62 12.86 -9.30
CA VAL A 277 22.08 13.01 -9.24
C VAL A 277 22.63 11.96 -8.28
N MET A 278 23.67 11.24 -8.70
CA MET A 278 24.32 10.21 -7.91
C MET A 278 25.81 10.52 -7.80
N VAL A 279 26.37 10.30 -6.60
CA VAL A 279 27.82 10.22 -6.40
C VAL A 279 28.25 8.77 -6.62
N ALA A 280 28.97 8.49 -7.70
CA ALA A 280 29.40 7.12 -8.00
C ALA A 280 30.52 6.65 -7.06
N ALA A 281 30.46 5.40 -6.65
CA ALA A 281 31.51 4.70 -5.91
C ALA A 281 31.51 3.20 -6.25
N PRO A 282 32.53 2.42 -5.84
CA PRO A 282 32.53 0.97 -6.03
C PRO A 282 31.25 0.30 -5.52
N ALA A 283 30.89 -0.83 -6.13
CA ALA A 283 29.72 -1.60 -5.72
C ALA A 283 29.83 -2.01 -4.23
N GLY A 284 28.72 -1.91 -3.50
CA GLY A 284 28.66 -2.19 -2.06
C GLY A 284 29.03 -1.00 -1.16
N VAL A 285 29.56 0.10 -1.71
CA VAL A 285 29.76 1.34 -0.94
C VAL A 285 28.45 2.12 -0.93
N THR A 286 27.82 2.19 0.24
CA THR A 286 26.51 2.85 0.43
C THR A 286 26.48 3.77 1.64
N SER A 287 27.60 3.96 2.32
CA SER A 287 27.74 4.93 3.42
C SER A 287 29.04 5.72 3.28
N HIS A 288 29.17 6.81 4.03
CA HIS A 288 30.45 7.48 4.21
C HIS A 288 31.45 6.57 4.97
N GLU A 289 32.74 6.75 4.73
CA GLU A 289 33.77 5.87 5.30
C GLU A 289 34.00 6.08 6.80
N ALA A 290 34.10 7.35 7.24
CA ALA A 290 34.33 7.76 8.63
C ALA A 290 33.39 8.91 9.04
N PRO A 291 33.02 9.00 10.33
CA PRO A 291 32.31 10.17 10.86
C PRO A 291 33.13 11.44 10.66
N VAL A 292 32.46 12.50 10.24
CA VAL A 292 33.10 13.82 10.07
C VAL A 292 33.08 14.61 11.38
N VAL A 293 32.21 14.24 12.31
CA VAL A 293 32.06 14.88 13.63
C VAL A 293 31.76 13.84 14.70
N GLN A 294 32.13 14.14 15.95
CA GLN A 294 31.60 13.45 17.12
C GLN A 294 30.24 14.06 17.50
N VAL A 295 29.35 13.23 18.05
CA VAL A 295 28.05 13.67 18.53
C VAL A 295 27.88 13.31 19.99
N THR A 296 27.31 14.22 20.76
CA THR A 296 26.83 13.96 22.11
C THR A 296 25.42 13.39 22.05
N VAL A 297 25.17 12.33 22.82
CA VAL A 297 23.83 11.76 22.99
C VAL A 297 23.37 11.82 24.44
N THR A 298 22.07 11.97 24.63
CA THR A 298 21.45 11.89 25.96
C THR A 298 20.89 10.48 26.21
N PRO A 299 20.84 10.03 27.48
CA PRO A 299 20.26 8.75 27.84
C PRO A 299 18.79 8.62 27.40
N GLU A 300 18.39 7.39 27.05
CA GLU A 300 17.03 7.15 26.56
C GLU A 300 15.95 7.42 27.64
N THR A 301 15.04 8.34 27.32
CA THR A 301 13.90 8.67 28.19
C THR A 301 12.66 7.81 27.87
N PRO A 302 11.67 7.71 28.77
CA PRO A 302 10.39 7.07 28.46
C PRO A 302 9.69 7.68 27.23
N PHE A 303 9.78 9.01 27.08
CA PHE A 303 9.25 9.72 25.92
C PHE A 303 9.99 9.31 24.63
N GLU A 304 11.31 9.20 24.67
CA GLU A 304 12.08 8.72 23.51
C GLU A 304 11.73 7.27 23.12
N ARG A 305 11.45 6.37 24.07
CA ARG A 305 10.95 5.02 23.75
C ARG A 305 9.63 5.06 23.00
N GLN A 306 8.71 5.92 23.43
CA GLN A 306 7.44 6.11 22.74
C GLN A 306 7.68 6.68 21.33
N VAL A 307 8.46 7.76 21.21
CA VAL A 307 8.82 8.36 19.91
C VAL A 307 9.51 7.34 19.00
N LYS A 308 10.36 6.47 19.54
CA LYS A 308 11.01 5.40 18.79
C LYS A 308 9.96 4.44 18.20
N ALA A 309 9.02 4.00 19.02
CA ALA A 309 7.98 3.04 18.66
C ALA A 309 6.87 3.62 17.77
N GLU A 310 6.62 4.93 17.81
CA GLU A 310 5.49 5.56 17.10
C GLU A 310 5.94 6.34 15.85
N THR A 311 7.09 7.02 15.94
CA THR A 311 7.58 7.97 14.93
C THR A 311 8.85 7.48 14.24
N TYR A 312 9.92 7.19 14.99
CA TYR A 312 11.23 6.84 14.40
C TYR A 312 11.21 5.53 13.59
N LYS A 313 10.38 4.54 13.98
CA LYS A 313 10.22 3.29 13.21
C LYS A 313 9.93 3.51 11.73
N TRP A 314 9.30 4.65 11.38
CA TRP A 314 9.01 5.00 9.99
C TRP A 314 10.24 5.50 9.23
N CYS A 315 11.26 6.02 9.90
CA CYS A 315 12.56 6.30 9.29
C CYS A 315 13.22 4.99 8.80
N ARG A 316 13.16 3.92 9.61
CA ARG A 316 13.66 2.58 9.25
C ARG A 316 12.88 1.89 8.12
N PHE A 317 11.71 2.42 7.75
CA PHE A 317 11.00 1.98 6.55
C PHE A 317 11.79 2.35 5.28
N CYS A 318 12.31 3.57 5.24
CA CYS A 318 13.03 4.14 4.10
C CYS A 318 14.55 4.04 4.22
N HIS A 319 15.10 3.82 5.41
CA HIS A 319 16.54 3.94 5.65
C HIS A 319 17.12 2.75 6.40
N THR A 320 18.33 2.35 6.00
CA THR A 320 19.25 1.56 6.81
C THR A 320 20.16 2.49 7.61
N VAL A 321 20.82 1.97 8.65
CA VAL A 321 21.69 2.78 9.55
C VAL A 321 23.05 2.14 9.78
N GLU A 322 23.22 0.88 9.39
CA GLU A 322 24.43 0.10 9.56
C GLU A 322 25.43 0.43 8.43
N ARG A 323 26.74 0.44 8.73
CA ARG A 323 27.79 0.77 7.74
C ARG A 323 27.65 -0.09 6.49
N ASN A 324 27.62 0.56 5.32
CA ASN A 324 27.46 -0.07 4.01
C ASN A 324 26.25 -1.01 3.84
N ALA A 325 25.23 -0.93 4.72
CA ALA A 325 23.96 -1.57 4.44
C ALA A 325 23.28 -0.96 3.21
N LYS A 326 22.53 -1.76 2.46
CA LYS A 326 21.88 -1.33 1.20
C LYS A 326 21.04 -0.07 1.38
N HIS A 327 20.94 0.72 0.31
CA HIS A 327 19.90 1.74 0.21
C HIS A 327 18.53 1.09 0.11
N LEU A 328 17.51 1.78 0.64
CA LEU A 328 16.12 1.41 0.43
C LEU A 328 15.47 2.52 -0.41
N ALA A 329 14.27 2.98 -0.03
CA ALA A 329 13.65 4.15 -0.64
C ALA A 329 14.47 5.43 -0.38
N GLY A 330 15.16 5.50 0.75
CA GLY A 330 16.12 6.54 1.11
C GLY A 330 17.57 6.00 1.17
N PRO A 331 18.55 6.92 1.28
CA PRO A 331 19.96 6.58 1.45
C PRO A 331 20.20 5.85 2.78
N ASN A 332 21.35 5.21 2.91
CA ASN A 332 21.81 4.75 4.21
C ASN A 332 22.13 5.99 5.07
N LEU A 333 21.78 5.97 6.35
CA LEU A 333 21.99 7.08 7.27
C LEU A 333 23.23 6.92 8.16
N TYR A 334 24.01 5.85 8.01
CA TYR A 334 25.24 5.64 8.77
C TYR A 334 26.15 6.87 8.71
N ALA A 335 26.57 7.31 9.88
CA ALA A 335 27.43 8.47 10.10
C ALA A 335 26.91 9.78 9.49
N ILE A 336 25.57 10.03 9.48
CA ILE A 336 24.96 11.18 8.80
C ILE A 336 25.32 12.55 9.38
N PHE A 337 25.58 12.67 10.69
CA PHE A 337 25.88 13.97 11.29
C PHE A 337 27.25 14.49 10.81
N GLY A 338 27.31 15.78 10.50
CA GLY A 338 28.46 16.43 9.87
C GLY A 338 28.60 16.18 8.37
N GLN A 339 27.78 15.31 7.76
CA GLN A 339 27.86 15.02 6.33
C GLN A 339 27.21 16.11 5.50
N ARG A 340 27.82 16.40 4.36
CA ARG A 340 27.21 17.27 3.35
C ARG A 340 25.99 16.59 2.74
N ALA A 341 24.89 17.32 2.60
CA ALA A 341 23.67 16.78 2.03
C ALA A 341 23.87 16.25 0.60
N GLY A 342 23.16 15.17 0.25
CA GLY A 342 23.17 14.62 -1.11
C GLY A 342 24.48 13.94 -1.54
N THR A 343 25.33 13.50 -0.59
CA THR A 343 26.66 12.96 -0.91
C THR A 343 26.84 11.47 -0.61
N VAL A 344 25.83 10.79 -0.05
CA VAL A 344 25.95 9.34 0.21
C VAL A 344 26.19 8.61 -1.12
N PRO A 345 27.26 7.81 -1.24
CA PRO A 345 27.61 7.17 -2.49
C PRO A 345 26.52 6.24 -3.00
N ASN A 346 26.43 6.10 -4.32
CA ASN A 346 25.51 5.21 -5.04
C ASN A 346 24.01 5.40 -4.74
N PHE A 347 23.60 6.51 -4.10
CA PHE A 347 22.20 6.91 -3.98
C PHE A 347 21.83 8.01 -4.98
N HIS A 348 20.63 7.94 -5.56
CA HIS A 348 20.13 8.95 -6.49
C HIS A 348 19.32 10.01 -5.74
N TYR A 349 19.90 11.19 -5.59
CA TYR A 349 19.28 12.32 -4.93
C TYR A 349 18.53 13.22 -5.92
N SER A 350 17.49 13.89 -5.43
CA SER A 350 16.90 15.02 -6.15
C SER A 350 17.95 16.08 -6.49
N GLN A 351 17.70 16.82 -7.56
CA GLN A 351 18.53 17.95 -7.96
C GLN A 351 18.62 18.99 -6.82
N ALA A 352 17.50 19.30 -6.16
CA ALA A 352 17.45 20.22 -5.03
C ALA A 352 18.38 19.81 -3.88
N MET A 353 18.34 18.55 -3.45
CA MET A 353 19.21 18.03 -2.38
C MET A 353 20.69 18.11 -2.75
N SER A 354 21.01 17.75 -3.98
CA SER A 354 22.40 17.75 -4.47
C SER A 354 22.95 19.16 -4.59
N GLU A 355 22.15 20.11 -5.09
CA GLU A 355 22.52 21.52 -5.17
C GLU A 355 22.65 22.17 -3.79
N ALA A 356 21.74 21.87 -2.86
CA ALA A 356 21.85 22.35 -1.48
C ALA A 356 23.13 21.87 -0.81
N GLY A 357 23.49 20.59 -1.01
CA GLY A 357 24.78 20.05 -0.59
C GLY A 357 25.95 20.83 -1.16
N ARG A 358 25.99 21.06 -2.49
CA ARG A 358 27.04 21.86 -3.15
C ARG A 358 27.13 23.29 -2.63
N LYS A 359 26.01 23.87 -2.19
CA LYS A 359 25.93 25.21 -1.57
C LYS A 359 26.28 25.21 -0.07
N GLY A 360 26.68 24.08 0.49
CA GLY A 360 27.19 23.99 1.87
C GLY A 360 26.17 23.49 2.89
N LEU A 361 25.02 22.92 2.48
CA LEU A 361 24.12 22.26 3.43
C LEU A 361 24.81 21.03 4.05
N VAL A 362 24.93 21.04 5.37
CA VAL A 362 25.47 19.96 6.20
C VAL A 362 24.38 19.50 7.17
N TRP A 363 24.33 18.20 7.45
CA TRP A 363 23.41 17.64 8.44
C TRP A 363 23.95 17.80 9.86
N ASP A 364 23.27 18.62 10.65
CA ASP A 364 23.49 18.87 12.07
C ASP A 364 22.12 18.89 12.79
N ASP A 365 22.11 19.06 14.12
CA ASP A 365 20.86 19.14 14.89
C ASP A 365 19.88 20.19 14.35
N ARG A 366 20.37 21.38 13.97
CA ARG A 366 19.54 22.51 13.54
C ARG A 366 18.92 22.28 12.16
N THR A 367 19.69 21.78 11.22
CA THR A 367 19.26 21.50 9.85
C THR A 367 18.37 20.28 9.80
N LEU A 368 18.64 19.24 10.61
CA LEU A 368 17.73 18.12 10.78
C LEU A 368 16.43 18.54 11.45
N ASP A 369 16.45 19.38 12.48
CA ASP A 369 15.21 19.90 13.10
C ASP A 369 14.34 20.64 12.06
N ALA A 370 14.95 21.55 11.30
CA ALA A 370 14.24 22.31 10.27
C ALA A 370 13.73 21.42 9.13
N PHE A 371 14.52 20.43 8.70
CA PHE A 371 14.11 19.45 7.69
C PHE A 371 12.95 18.57 8.19
N LEU A 372 13.04 18.06 9.42
CA LEU A 372 12.01 17.23 10.04
C LEU A 372 10.70 17.98 10.28
N ALA A 373 10.78 19.29 10.56
CA ALA A 373 9.63 20.15 10.76
C ALA A 373 8.81 20.33 9.48
N ASN A 374 9.46 20.45 8.32
CA ASN A 374 8.81 20.49 7.01
C ASN A 374 9.85 20.36 5.87
N PRO A 375 10.03 19.16 5.27
CA PRO A 375 10.99 18.95 4.19
C PRO A 375 10.74 19.83 2.96
N ASP A 376 9.47 20.06 2.61
CA ASP A 376 9.09 20.83 1.43
C ASP A 376 9.38 22.31 1.55
N LYS A 377 9.17 22.85 2.75
CA LYS A 377 9.50 24.24 3.06
C LYS A 377 11.00 24.43 3.21
N PHE A 378 11.69 23.49 3.84
CA PHE A 378 13.12 23.57 4.07
C PHE A 378 13.92 23.43 2.76
N LEU A 379 13.52 22.50 1.89
CA LEU A 379 14.20 22.22 0.63
C LEU A 379 13.19 21.94 -0.50
N PRO A 380 12.63 22.99 -1.14
CA PRO A 380 11.69 22.84 -2.25
C PRO A 380 12.27 21.99 -3.38
N GLY A 381 11.49 21.03 -3.87
CA GLY A 381 11.91 20.10 -4.94
C GLY A 381 12.69 18.88 -4.43
N THR A 382 12.83 18.70 -3.12
CA THR A 382 13.39 17.45 -2.56
C THR A 382 12.49 16.25 -2.86
N SER A 383 13.09 15.14 -3.29
CA SER A 383 12.40 13.84 -3.37
C SER A 383 12.28 13.15 -2.00
N MET A 384 12.99 13.65 -0.98
CA MET A 384 13.00 13.07 0.36
C MET A 384 11.76 13.52 1.13
N ALA A 385 10.86 12.58 1.43
CA ALA A 385 9.66 12.83 2.22
C ALA A 385 9.67 12.01 3.51
N ILE A 386 9.01 12.53 4.55
CA ILE A 386 8.71 11.77 5.77
C ILE A 386 7.38 11.06 5.55
N SER A 387 7.37 9.73 5.54
CA SER A 387 6.21 8.93 5.12
C SER A 387 4.94 9.16 5.94
N ILE A 388 5.09 9.60 7.19
CA ILE A 388 3.98 9.95 8.09
C ILE A 388 3.60 11.44 8.05
N GLY A 389 4.32 12.24 7.25
CA GLY A 389 4.21 13.70 7.19
C GLY A 389 5.22 14.43 8.09
N PRO A 390 5.21 15.77 8.08
CA PRO A 390 6.12 16.58 8.87
C PRO A 390 5.93 16.37 10.38
N ILE A 391 7.02 16.39 11.15
CA ILE A 391 6.99 16.23 12.61
C ILE A 391 6.89 17.63 13.22
N THR A 392 5.66 18.08 13.48
CA THR A 392 5.40 19.47 13.89
C THR A 392 5.76 19.75 15.35
N ASP A 393 5.68 18.74 16.22
CA ASP A 393 6.05 18.87 17.63
C ASP A 393 7.58 18.95 17.83
N PRO A 394 8.12 20.07 18.37
CA PRO A 394 9.56 20.22 18.59
C PRO A 394 10.16 19.18 19.54
N ALA A 395 9.42 18.76 20.59
CA ALA A 395 9.92 17.76 21.52
C ALA A 395 10.11 16.40 20.84
N THR A 396 9.15 15.99 20.01
CA THR A 396 9.24 14.79 19.18
C THR A 396 10.41 14.87 18.20
N ARG A 397 10.66 16.04 17.56
CA ARG A 397 11.82 16.20 16.67
C ARG A 397 13.14 16.07 17.41
N ALA A 398 13.29 16.71 18.57
CA ALA A 398 14.49 16.59 19.40
C ALA A 398 14.76 15.14 19.80
N ALA A 399 13.70 14.41 20.22
CA ALA A 399 13.79 12.98 20.51
C ALA A 399 14.21 12.15 19.28
N VAL A 400 13.64 12.41 18.10
CA VAL A 400 14.04 11.75 16.84
C VAL A 400 15.51 12.03 16.51
N ILE A 401 16.00 13.25 16.70
CA ILE A 401 17.40 13.62 16.44
C ILE A 401 18.33 12.87 17.40
N ASN A 402 18.02 12.80 18.70
CA ASN A 402 18.82 12.03 19.64
C ASN A 402 18.82 10.53 19.32
N ILE A 403 17.68 9.96 18.90
CA ILE A 403 17.60 8.56 18.43
C ILE A 403 18.45 8.38 17.16
N LEU A 404 18.38 9.31 16.19
CA LEU A 404 19.22 9.27 14.98
C LEU A 404 20.70 9.26 15.33
N LYS A 405 21.16 10.09 16.27
CA LYS A 405 22.55 10.07 16.74
C LYS A 405 22.94 8.69 17.27
N LYS A 406 22.14 8.13 18.19
CA LYS A 406 22.38 6.81 18.80
C LYS A 406 22.41 5.67 17.78
N GLU A 407 21.52 5.71 16.79
CA GLU A 407 21.35 4.62 15.81
C GLU A 407 22.31 4.71 14.62
N THR A 408 22.81 5.91 14.29
CA THR A 408 23.57 6.13 13.05
C THR A 408 25.03 6.48 13.26
N MET A 409 25.42 7.03 14.41
CA MET A 409 26.78 7.51 14.65
C MET A 409 27.59 6.46 15.43
N PRO A 410 28.71 5.97 14.89
CA PRO A 410 29.60 5.08 15.65
C PRO A 410 30.28 5.86 16.78
N GLY A 411 30.33 5.29 17.98
CA GLY A 411 30.99 5.93 19.12
C GLY A 411 30.25 7.15 19.70
N ALA A 412 28.92 7.21 19.57
CA ALA A 412 28.12 8.22 20.24
C ALA A 412 28.29 8.15 21.77
N GLU A 413 29.02 9.11 22.35
CA GLU A 413 29.30 9.18 23.78
C GLU A 413 28.11 9.79 24.53
N ALA A 414 27.68 9.12 25.61
CA ALA A 414 26.66 9.66 26.48
C ALA A 414 27.24 10.83 27.28
N GLU A 415 26.51 11.93 27.36
CA GLU A 415 26.88 13.08 28.19
C GLU A 415 27.05 12.61 29.65
N ALA A 416 28.28 12.66 30.16
CA ALA A 416 28.56 12.39 31.56
C ALA A 416 27.86 13.48 32.39
N ARG A 417 26.95 13.05 33.27
CA ARG A 417 26.09 13.92 34.08
C ARG A 417 26.84 14.90 34.96
#